data_AF-A0AAV8G787-F1
#
_entry.id   AF-A0AAV8G787-F1
#
_cell.length_a   1.000
_cell.length_b   1.000
_cell.length_c   1.000
_cell.angle_alpha   90.00
_cell.angle_beta   90.00
_cell.angle_gamma   90.00
#
_symmetry.space_group_name_H-M   'P 1'
#
loop_
_entity.id
_entity.type
_entity.pdbx_description
1 polymer ?
#
loop_
_entity_poly.entity_id
_entity_poly.type
_entity_poly.pdbx_seq_one_letter_code
_entity_poly.pdbx_strand_id
1 'polypeptide(L)'
;MPLFLHWHTLNRILNLHAPEWSGEVRNIVYSPEGKTVSVVYRVTLYGTDSEIYREATGTSSMDDTTYGDPVQKAEAMAFRRACARLGLGLHLYHEE
;
A
#
# COMPACT_ATOMS: atom_id res chain seq x y z
N MET A 1 12.64 6.19 -13.64
CA MET A 1 12.87 5.99 -12.18
C MET A 1 11.51 6.10 -11.51
N PRO A 2 10.91 5.03 -10.96
CA PRO A 2 9.50 5.10 -10.58
C PRO A 2 9.31 6.16 -9.50
N LEU A 3 8.45 7.13 -9.79
CA LEU A 3 8.18 8.27 -8.93
C LEU A 3 7.49 7.77 -7.65
N PHE A 4 8.20 7.79 -6.53
CA PHE A 4 7.67 7.33 -5.26
C PHE A 4 6.70 8.36 -4.67
N LEU A 5 5.39 8.16 -4.87
CA LEU A 5 4.40 8.85 -4.03
C LEU A 5 4.56 8.38 -2.59
N HIS A 6 4.79 9.32 -1.68
CA HIS A 6 4.88 9.03 -0.26
C HIS A 6 3.49 8.63 0.28
N TRP A 7 3.44 7.69 1.23
CA TRP A 7 2.19 7.16 1.76
C TRP A 7 1.27 8.27 2.31
N HIS A 8 1.84 9.31 2.91
CA HIS A 8 1.09 10.45 3.46
C HIS A 8 0.33 11.22 2.37
N THR A 9 0.88 11.32 1.16
CA THR A 9 0.21 11.98 0.03
C THR A 9 -1.03 11.21 -0.41
N LEU A 10 -0.94 9.89 -0.52
CA LEU A 10 -2.10 9.04 -0.85
C LEU A 10 -3.17 9.10 0.24
N ASN A 11 -2.75 9.08 1.50
CA ASN A 11 -3.65 9.18 2.65
C ASN A 11 -4.43 10.52 2.62
N ARG A 12 -3.76 11.64 2.30
CA ARG A 12 -4.44 12.94 2.10
C ARG A 12 -5.43 12.94 0.95
N ILE A 13 -5.08 12.32 -0.19
CA ILE A 13 -5.98 12.20 -1.35
C ILE A 13 -7.23 11.39 -0.97
N LEU A 14 -7.04 10.26 -0.29
CA LEU A 14 -8.14 9.41 0.17
C LEU A 14 -9.04 10.15 1.16
N ASN A 15 -8.48 10.82 2.17
CA ASN A 15 -9.27 11.62 3.12
C ASN A 15 -10.05 12.76 2.45
N LEU A 16 -9.53 13.34 1.36
CA LEU A 16 -10.20 14.42 0.64
C LEU A 16 -11.35 13.91 -0.24
N HIS A 17 -11.16 12.79 -0.94
CA HIS A 17 -12.10 12.33 -1.97
C HIS A 17 -13.02 11.19 -1.53
N ALA A 18 -12.64 10.44 -0.50
CA ALA A 18 -13.39 9.32 0.02
C ALA A 18 -13.19 9.24 1.55
N PRO A 19 -13.72 10.21 2.33
CA PRO A 19 -13.41 10.35 3.77
C PRO A 19 -13.73 9.11 4.60
N GLU A 20 -14.67 8.29 4.15
CA GLU A 20 -15.07 7.04 4.81
C GLU A 20 -14.14 5.86 4.50
N TRP A 21 -13.10 6.03 3.67
CA TRP A 21 -12.20 4.94 3.27
C TRP A 21 -11.54 4.26 4.48
N SER A 22 -11.20 2.98 4.30
CA SER A 22 -10.44 2.22 5.29
C SER A 22 -9.25 1.51 4.66
N GLY A 23 -8.19 1.37 5.46
CA GLY A 23 -7.00 0.62 5.12
C GLY A 23 -6.67 -0.36 6.23
N GLU A 24 -6.35 -1.60 5.89
CA GLU A 24 -6.02 -2.61 6.87
C GLU A 24 -5.01 -3.64 6.36
N VAL A 25 -4.17 -4.12 7.27
CA VAL A 25 -3.29 -5.27 7.04
C VAL A 25 -4.14 -6.54 7.09
N ARG A 26 -4.15 -7.29 5.99
CA ARG A 26 -4.88 -8.55 5.87
C ARG A 26 -4.06 -9.75 6.28
N ASN A 27 -2.75 -9.69 6.03
CA ASN A 27 -1.83 -10.76 6.37
C ASN A 27 -0.39 -10.26 6.46
N ILE A 28 0.41 -10.91 7.29
CA ILE A 28 1.85 -10.73 7.40
C ILE A 28 2.50 -12.11 7.31
N VAL A 29 3.37 -12.30 6.33
CA VAL A 29 4.03 -13.57 6.05
C VAL A 29 5.53 -13.38 6.09
N TYR A 30 6.19 -14.07 7.01
CA TYR A 30 7.65 -14.16 7.06
C TYR A 30 8.12 -15.31 6.17
N SER A 31 9.21 -15.10 5.43
CA SER A 31 9.85 -16.20 4.70
C SER A 31 10.31 -17.30 5.67
N PRO A 32 10.33 -18.58 5.27
CA PRO A 32 10.78 -19.68 6.14
C PRO A 32 12.15 -19.45 6.78
N GLU A 33 13.06 -18.82 6.05
CA GLU A 33 14.42 -18.48 6.47
C GLU A 33 14.51 -17.18 7.31
N GLY A 34 13.39 -16.50 7.56
CA GLY A 34 13.34 -15.25 8.32
C GLY A 34 14.01 -14.05 7.65
N LYS A 35 14.36 -14.12 6.37
CA LYS A 35 15.08 -13.05 5.64
C LYS A 35 14.18 -11.97 5.08
N THR A 36 12.91 -12.27 4.83
CA THR A 36 11.96 -11.30 4.27
C THR A 36 10.63 -11.35 4.98
N VAL A 37 9.92 -10.23 4.95
CA VAL A 37 8.53 -10.12 5.38
C VAL A 37 7.69 -9.57 4.23
N SER A 38 6.55 -10.21 3.98
CA SER A 38 5.56 -9.80 3.02
C SER A 38 4.27 -9.42 3.73
N VAL A 39 3.74 -8.25 3.40
CA VAL A 39 2.49 -7.73 3.95
C VAL A 39 1.46 -7.66 2.84
N VAL A 40 0.27 -8.21 3.09
CA VAL A 40 -0.92 -8.02 2.24
C VAL A 40 -1.75 -6.93 2.87
N TYR A 41 -2.04 -5.89 2.10
CA TYR A 41 -2.80 -4.73 2.56
C TYR A 41 -4.03 -4.53 1.68
N ARG A 42 -5.16 -4.19 2.30
CA ARG A 42 -6.44 -3.88 1.65
C ARG A 42 -6.77 -2.41 1.81
N VAL A 43 -7.15 -1.76 0.72
CA VAL A 43 -7.78 -0.44 0.73
C VAL A 43 -9.22 -0.61 0.27
N THR A 44 -10.16 -0.12 1.08
CA THR A 44 -11.59 -0.17 0.81
C THR A 44 -12.13 1.26 0.70
N LEU A 45 -12.87 1.54 -0.37
CA LEU A 45 -13.65 2.75 -0.54
C LEU A 45 -15.12 2.40 -0.36
N TYR A 46 -15.82 3.18 0.44
CA TYR A 46 -17.25 3.01 0.69
C TYR A 46 -18.02 4.01 -0.16
N GLY A 47 -18.87 3.49 -1.05
CA GLY A 47 -19.89 4.27 -1.74
C GLY A 47 -21.24 4.15 -1.03
N THR A 48 -22.23 4.88 -1.54
CA THR A 48 -23.60 4.87 -0.99
C THR A 48 -24.27 3.49 -1.07
N ASP A 49 -24.05 2.77 -2.18
CA ASP A 49 -24.73 1.49 -2.46
C ASP A 49 -23.81 0.27 -2.39
N SER A 50 -22.49 0.47 -2.43
CA SER A 50 -21.52 -0.64 -2.41
C SER A 50 -20.14 -0.19 -1.93
N GLU A 51 -19.36 -1.15 -1.45
CA GLU A 51 -17.94 -0.99 -1.18
C GLU A 51 -17.10 -1.58 -2.32
N ILE A 52 -15.98 -0.92 -2.64
CA ILE A 52 -14.97 -1.47 -3.54
C ILE A 52 -13.65 -1.58 -2.79
N TYR A 53 -12.96 -2.69 -2.96
CA TYR A 53 -11.63 -2.84 -2.38
C TYR A 53 -10.61 -3.38 -3.38
N ARG A 54 -9.36 -3.03 -3.11
CA ARG A 54 -8.20 -3.59 -3.80
C ARG A 54 -7.16 -3.98 -2.76
N GLU A 55 -6.61 -5.18 -2.95
CA GLU A 55 -5.51 -5.66 -2.15
C GLU A 55 -4.22 -5.59 -2.96
N ALA A 56 -3.10 -5.46 -2.28
CA ALA A 56 -1.78 -5.65 -2.88
C ALA A 56 -0.77 -6.12 -1.83
N THR A 57 0.37 -6.60 -2.32
CA THR A 57 1.45 -7.10 -1.48
C THR A 57 2.67 -6.19 -1.56
N GLY A 58 3.34 -6.00 -0.44
CA GLY A 58 4.67 -5.42 -0.36
C GLY A 58 5.60 -6.37 0.37
N THR A 59 6.87 -6.39 -0.04
CA THR A 59 7.88 -7.29 0.54
C THR A 59 9.12 -6.49 0.88
N SER A 60 9.67 -6.72 2.07
CA SER A 60 10.91 -6.12 2.54
C SER A 60 11.87 -7.19 3.04
N SER A 61 13.17 -6.92 2.92
CA SER A 61 14.19 -7.69 3.63
C SER A 61 14.17 -7.35 5.12
N MET A 62 14.39 -8.34 5.97
CA MET A 62 14.56 -8.17 7.42
C MET A 62 15.89 -7.50 7.77
N ASP A 63 16.88 -7.61 6.88
CA ASP A 63 18.20 -6.98 7.05
C ASP A 63 18.18 -5.48 6.67
N ASP A 64 17.12 -5.01 6.00
CA ASP A 64 17.00 -3.63 5.52
C ASP A 64 16.31 -2.75 6.57
N THR A 65 17.11 -2.26 7.52
CA THR A 65 16.69 -1.39 8.62
C THR A 65 16.80 0.11 8.29
N THR A 66 17.11 0.44 7.04
CA THR A 66 17.41 1.81 6.58
C THR A 66 16.24 2.78 6.76
N TYR A 67 15.00 2.28 6.78
CA TYR A 67 13.78 3.10 6.75
C TYR A 67 12.70 2.54 7.69
N GLY A 68 13.07 2.32 8.95
CA GLY A 68 12.18 1.78 9.98
C GLY A 68 12.13 0.25 9.99
N ASP A 69 11.09 -0.30 10.61
CA ASP A 69 10.89 -1.75 10.70
C ASP A 69 10.50 -2.34 9.32
N PRO A 70 11.07 -3.50 8.92
CA PRO A 70 10.75 -4.17 7.66
C PRO A 70 9.25 -4.38 7.41
N VAL A 71 8.44 -4.59 8.45
CA VAL A 71 6.98 -4.72 8.32
C VAL A 71 6.38 -3.40 7.86
N GLN A 72 6.76 -2.27 8.46
CA GLN A 72 6.25 -0.94 8.08
C GLN A 72 6.63 -0.60 6.63
N LYS A 73 7.84 -0.97 6.21
CA LYS A 73 8.28 -0.78 4.82
C LYS A 73 7.46 -1.62 3.85
N ALA A 74 7.22 -2.88 4.18
CA ALA A 74 6.39 -3.79 3.39
C ALA A 74 4.93 -3.31 3.33
N GLU A 75 4.37 -2.85 4.45
CA GLU A 75 3.04 -2.27 4.55
C GLU A 75 2.91 -1.02 3.67
N ALA A 76 3.83 -0.07 3.78
CA ALA A 76 3.80 1.14 2.97
C ALA A 76 3.92 0.83 1.46
N MET A 77 4.67 -0.20 1.08
CA MET A 77 4.71 -0.68 -0.31
C MET A 77 3.38 -1.29 -0.75
N ALA A 78 2.78 -2.15 0.09
CA ALA A 78 1.49 -2.79 -0.17
C ALA A 78 0.37 -1.74 -0.31
N PHE A 79 0.28 -0.78 0.61
CA PHE A 79 -0.67 0.31 0.59
C PHE A 79 -0.61 1.12 -0.70
N ARG A 80 0.59 1.54 -1.13
CA ARG A 80 0.78 2.30 -2.37
C ARG A 80 0.32 1.51 -3.60
N ARG A 81 0.62 0.21 -3.65
CA ARG A 81 0.19 -0.67 -4.75
C ARG A 81 -1.32 -0.90 -4.75
N ALA A 82 -1.94 -1.01 -3.58
CA ALA A 82 -3.39 -1.13 -3.45
C ALA A 82 -4.09 0.15 -3.94
N CYS A 83 -3.57 1.33 -3.58
CA CYS A 83 -4.05 2.61 -4.10
C CYS A 83 -3.89 2.72 -5.63
N ALA A 84 -2.75 2.29 -6.17
CA ALA A 84 -2.54 2.27 -7.62
C ALA A 84 -3.57 1.39 -8.34
N ARG A 85 -3.98 0.25 -7.77
CA ARG A 85 -5.04 -0.61 -8.33
C ARG A 85 -6.43 0.03 -8.31
N LEU A 86 -6.64 1.09 -7.54
CA LEU A 86 -7.87 1.90 -7.54
C LEU A 86 -7.80 3.07 -8.56
N GLY A 87 -6.70 3.21 -9.32
CA GLY A 87 -6.50 4.31 -10.27
C GLY A 87 -5.78 5.52 -9.68
N LEU A 88 -5.45 5.52 -8.38
CA LEU A 88 -4.77 6.64 -7.73
C LEU A 88 -3.27 6.65 -8.09
N GLY A 89 -2.81 7.72 -8.75
CA GLY A 89 -1.41 7.88 -9.11
C GLY A 89 -0.96 7.06 -10.34
N LEU A 90 -1.88 6.48 -11.11
CA LEU A 90 -1.55 5.72 -12.33
C LEU A 90 -0.87 6.58 -13.40
N HIS A 91 -1.22 7.86 -13.48
CA HIS A 91 -0.59 8.84 -14.38
C HIS A 91 0.92 9.05 -14.09
N LEU A 92 1.42 8.61 -12.94
CA LEU A 92 2.84 8.70 -12.57
C LEU A 92 3.64 7.46 -12.98
N TYR A 93 2.98 6.41 -13.49
CA TYR A 93 3.61 5.20 -14.03
C TYR A 93 3.75 5.20 -15.55
N HIS A 94 3.15 6.18 -16.23
CA HIS A 94 3.38 6.39 -17.65
C HIS A 94 4.62 7.29 -17.80
N GLU A 95 5.76 6.67 -18.10
CA GLU A 95 6.85 7.37 -18.80
C GLU A 95 6.38 7.52 -20.26
N GLU A 96 6.41 8.74 -20.82
CA GLU A 96 6.28 8.96 -22.28
C GLU A 96 7.38 8.22 -23.05
#